data_AF-A0A8S3HJ91-F1
#
_entry.id   AF-A0A8S3HJ91-F1
#
_cell.length_a   1.000
_cell.length_b   1.000
_cell.length_c   1.000
_cell.angle_alpha   90.00
_cell.angle_beta   90.00
_cell.angle_gamma   90.00
#
_symmetry.space_group_name_H-M   'P 1'
#
loop_
_entity.id
_entity.type
_entity.pdbx_description
1 polymer ?
#
loop_
_entity_poly.entity_id
_entity_poly.type
_entity_poly.pdbx_seq_one_letter_code
_entity_poly.pdbx_strand_id
1 'polypeptide(L)'
;MCPRRNNSDTASNSAKRQERETRRQEQKSRDKKAHPPKDENIGAFNNQLRAFNLQLRHIIGDGNCLFRSFADQMDGDQHRHAYYREKICDYMRANRPDFEPFIVDESFDTFIRSLSKDGTFGGNECLVAFSR
;
A
#
# COMPACT_ATOMS: atom_id res chain seq x y z
N MET A 1 47.92 45.59 20.54
CA MET A 1 47.06 44.40 20.69
C MET A 1 45.72 44.68 20.02
N CYS A 2 45.29 43.83 19.08
CA CYS A 2 43.97 43.93 18.42
C CYS A 2 43.07 42.80 18.93
N PRO A 3 41.77 43.03 19.23
CA PRO A 3 40.86 41.94 19.54
C PRO A 3 40.31 41.29 18.26
N ARG A 4 40.35 39.95 18.21
CA ARG A 4 39.75 39.11 17.17
C ARG A 4 38.23 39.09 17.33
N ARG A 5 37.48 39.30 16.23
CA ARG A 5 36.02 39.18 16.16
C ARG A 5 35.59 37.69 16.24
N ASN A 6 34.55 37.41 17.03
CA ASN A 6 33.94 36.09 17.22
C ASN A 6 33.23 35.61 15.95
N ASN A 7 33.51 34.36 15.56
CA ASN A 7 32.97 33.68 14.38
C ASN A 7 31.95 32.57 14.75
N SER A 8 31.39 32.61 15.96
CA SER A 8 30.61 31.53 16.58
C SER A 8 29.10 31.57 16.29
N ASP A 9 28.56 32.72 15.88
CA ASP A 9 27.11 32.94 15.84
C ASP A 9 26.47 32.56 14.49
N THR A 10 27.26 32.40 13.44
CA THR A 10 26.80 32.06 12.09
C THR A 10 26.47 30.57 11.94
N ALA A 11 27.25 29.69 12.57
CA ALA A 11 27.06 28.23 12.51
C ALA A 11 25.81 27.75 13.30
N SER A 12 25.46 28.44 14.39
CA SER A 12 24.27 28.12 15.21
C SER A 12 22.96 28.44 14.49
N ASN A 13 22.94 29.49 13.68
CA ASN A 13 21.75 29.92 12.94
C ASN A 13 21.46 29.08 11.69
N SER A 14 22.49 28.53 11.02
CA SER A 14 22.30 27.64 9.87
C SER A 14 21.71 26.28 10.29
N ALA A 15 22.16 25.71 11.40
CA ALA A 15 21.63 24.45 11.94
C ALA A 15 20.16 24.55 12.35
N LYS A 16 19.76 25.63 13.03
CA LYS A 16 18.35 25.88 13.40
C LYS A 16 17.44 26.06 12.17
N ARG A 17 17.98 26.60 11.08
CA ARG A 17 17.24 26.79 9.82
C ARG A 17 17.03 25.45 9.10
N GLN A 18 18.07 24.61 9.04
CA GLN A 18 17.97 23.27 8.48
C GLN A 18 16.94 22.41 9.23
N GLU A 19 16.97 22.38 10.57
CA GLU A 19 16.02 21.59 11.36
C GLU A 19 14.56 21.99 11.12
N ARG A 20 14.29 23.30 10.97
CA ARG A 20 12.95 23.81 10.64
C ARG A 20 12.50 23.40 9.24
N GLU A 21 13.42 23.38 8.27
CA GLU A 21 13.15 22.92 6.91
C GLU A 21 12.85 21.42 6.88
N THR A 22 13.60 20.60 7.64
CA THR A 22 13.36 19.16 7.76
C THR A 22 11.99 18.87 8.37
N ARG A 23 11.64 19.49 9.51
CA ARG A 23 10.32 19.31 10.14
C ARG A 23 9.18 19.75 9.22
N ARG A 24 9.37 20.82 8.44
CA ARG A 24 8.36 21.30 7.48
C ARG A 24 8.21 20.36 6.28
N GLN A 25 9.29 19.72 5.84
CA GLN A 25 9.24 18.67 4.81
C GLN A 25 8.56 17.40 5.31
N GLU A 26 8.84 16.98 6.55
CA GLU A 26 8.18 15.85 7.21
C GLU A 26 6.68 16.09 7.44
N GLN A 27 6.30 17.30 7.85
CA GLN A 27 4.89 17.67 7.99
C GLN A 27 4.18 17.61 6.62
N LYS A 28 4.80 18.19 5.58
CA LYS A 28 4.25 18.14 4.21
C LYS A 28 4.15 16.72 3.65
N SER A 29 5.10 15.83 3.97
CA SER A 29 5.06 14.45 3.49
C SER A 29 3.98 13.63 4.21
N ARG A 30 3.76 13.91 5.51
CA ARG A 30 2.63 13.36 6.29
C ARG A 30 1.28 13.83 5.74
N ASP A 31 1.13 15.13 5.48
CA ASP A 31 -0.11 15.70 4.95
C ASP A 31 -0.43 15.17 3.54
N LYS A 32 0.59 15.00 2.69
CA LYS A 32 0.44 14.36 1.37
C LYS A 32 0.08 12.88 1.44
N LYS A 33 0.53 12.16 2.47
CA LYS A 33 0.10 10.77 2.72
C LYS A 33 -1.34 10.71 3.24
N ALA A 34 -1.78 11.72 4.00
CA ALA A 34 -3.12 11.78 4.56
C ALA A 34 -4.19 12.24 3.56
N HIS A 35 -3.80 13.01 2.53
CA HIS A 35 -4.68 13.43 1.44
C HIS A 35 -4.08 13.00 0.09
N PRO A 36 -4.50 11.85 -0.47
CA PRO A 36 -4.12 11.48 -1.82
C PRO A 36 -4.62 12.55 -2.81
N PRO A 37 -3.97 12.69 -3.99
CA PRO A 37 -4.41 13.63 -5.01
C PRO A 37 -5.89 13.39 -5.33
N LYS A 38 -6.67 14.47 -5.46
CA LYS A 38 -8.04 14.41 -5.98
C LYS A 38 -7.96 14.03 -7.45
N ASP A 39 -7.97 12.73 -7.72
CA ASP A 39 -8.14 12.21 -9.07
C ASP A 39 -9.61 12.43 -9.45
N GLU A 40 -9.88 13.26 -10.46
CA GLU A 40 -11.24 13.55 -10.95
C GLU A 40 -11.99 12.25 -11.31
N ASN A 41 -11.26 11.21 -11.71
CA ASN A 41 -11.81 9.90 -12.01
C ASN A 41 -12.46 9.23 -10.77
N ILE A 42 -11.94 9.48 -9.56
CA ILE A 42 -12.54 8.97 -8.31
C ILE A 42 -13.90 9.64 -8.04
N GLY A 43 -14.07 10.90 -8.43
CA GLY A 43 -15.34 11.61 -8.30
C GLY A 43 -16.43 11.00 -9.18
N ALA A 44 -16.11 10.78 -10.45
CA ALA A 44 -17.02 10.12 -11.40
C ALA A 44 -17.36 8.69 -10.95
N PHE A 45 -16.37 7.92 -10.51
CA PHE A 45 -16.58 6.55 -10.03
C PHE A 45 -17.45 6.48 -8.77
N ASN A 46 -17.24 7.38 -7.81
CA ASN A 46 -18.10 7.47 -6.63
C ASN A 46 -19.55 7.79 -6.97
N ASN A 47 -19.80 8.64 -7.99
CA ASN A 47 -21.16 8.91 -8.45
C ASN A 47 -21.82 7.67 -9.03
N GLN A 48 -21.08 6.83 -9.77
CA GLN A 48 -21.58 5.55 -10.26
C GLN A 48 -21.93 4.60 -9.10
N LEU A 49 -21.05 4.48 -8.10
CA LEU A 49 -21.29 3.63 -6.92
C LEU A 49 -22.52 4.07 -6.12
N ARG A 50 -22.74 5.37 -5.98
CA ARG A 50 -23.92 5.92 -5.26
C ARG A 50 -25.24 5.50 -5.89
N ALA A 51 -25.29 5.32 -7.22
CA ALA A 51 -26.49 4.82 -7.89
C ALA A 51 -26.85 3.38 -7.47
N PHE A 52 -25.88 2.62 -6.94
CA PHE A 52 -26.05 1.27 -6.40
C PHE A 52 -26.06 1.23 -4.86
N ASN A 53 -26.18 2.38 -4.19
CA ASN A 53 -26.04 2.49 -2.73
C ASN A 53 -24.68 1.99 -2.19
N LEU A 54 -23.63 2.03 -3.03
CA LEU A 54 -22.27 1.68 -2.67
C LEU A 54 -21.41 2.92 -2.45
N GLN A 55 -20.29 2.74 -1.75
CA GLN A 55 -19.30 3.79 -1.50
C GLN A 55 -17.89 3.22 -1.61
N LEU A 56 -16.94 4.02 -2.08
CA LEU A 56 -15.53 3.62 -2.12
C LEU A 56 -14.92 3.73 -0.72
N ARG A 57 -14.38 2.61 -0.20
CA ARG A 57 -13.56 2.63 1.02
C ARG A 57 -12.09 2.70 0.65
N HIS A 58 -11.34 3.55 1.36
CA HIS A 58 -9.92 3.73 1.09
C HIS A 58 -9.10 2.53 1.59
N ILE A 59 -8.32 1.94 0.69
CA ILE A 59 -7.35 0.88 0.96
C ILE A 59 -5.94 1.42 0.72
N ILE A 60 -4.98 1.02 1.56
CA ILE A 60 -3.58 1.39 1.37
C ILE A 60 -3.07 0.84 0.03
N GLY A 61 -2.57 1.73 -0.82
CA GLY A 61 -2.01 1.41 -2.14
C GLY A 61 -0.59 0.86 -2.09
N ASP A 62 -0.41 -0.31 -1.47
CA ASP A 62 0.82 -1.11 -1.52
C ASP A 62 0.57 -2.42 -2.28
N GLY A 63 1.59 -3.28 -2.41
CA GLY A 63 1.43 -4.59 -3.06
C GLY A 63 0.57 -5.58 -2.27
N ASN A 64 0.00 -5.17 -1.14
CA ASN A 64 -1.01 -5.94 -0.40
C ASN A 64 -2.44 -5.47 -0.71
N CYS A 65 -2.65 -4.44 -1.54
CA CYS A 65 -3.95 -3.78 -1.73
C CYS A 65 -5.10 -4.73 -2.06
N LEU A 66 -4.87 -5.79 -2.84
CA LEU A 66 -5.89 -6.81 -3.15
C LEU A 66 -6.33 -7.56 -1.88
N PHE A 67 -5.37 -8.09 -1.13
CA PHE A 67 -5.64 -8.82 0.12
C PHE A 67 -6.18 -7.91 1.22
N ARG A 68 -5.76 -6.63 1.25
CA ARG A 68 -6.33 -5.60 2.12
C ARG A 68 -7.79 -5.34 1.79
N SER A 69 -8.14 -5.35 0.51
CA SER A 69 -9.54 -5.21 0.05
C SER A 69 -10.37 -6.43 0.46
N PHE A 70 -9.83 -7.65 0.37
CA PHE A 70 -10.51 -8.84 0.89
C PHE A 70 -10.74 -8.77 2.39
N ALA A 71 -9.68 -8.45 3.15
CA ALA A 71 -9.75 -8.33 4.60
C ALA A 71 -10.75 -7.26 5.05
N ASP A 72 -10.79 -6.14 4.33
CA ASP A 72 -11.82 -5.14 4.53
C ASP A 72 -13.23 -5.66 4.25
N GLN A 73 -13.48 -6.23 3.07
CA GLN A 73 -14.83 -6.66 2.71
C GLN A 73 -15.39 -7.76 3.63
N MET A 74 -14.51 -8.59 4.19
CA MET A 74 -14.92 -9.69 5.07
C MET A 74 -14.95 -9.32 6.55
N ASP A 75 -13.95 -8.59 7.04
CA ASP A 75 -13.77 -8.31 8.47
C ASP A 75 -13.91 -6.82 8.83
N GLY A 76 -14.00 -5.93 7.84
CA GLY A 76 -13.94 -4.49 8.04
C GLY A 76 -12.54 -3.95 8.37
N ASP A 77 -11.53 -4.82 8.47
CA ASP A 77 -10.16 -4.49 8.89
C ASP A 77 -9.11 -4.91 7.85
N GLN A 78 -8.60 -3.92 7.11
CA GLN A 78 -7.58 -4.14 6.09
C GLN A 78 -6.21 -4.60 6.64
N HIS A 79 -5.96 -4.49 7.94
CA HIS A 79 -4.72 -4.95 8.56
C HIS A 79 -4.61 -6.48 8.64
N ARG A 80 -5.73 -7.19 8.45
CA ARG A 80 -5.77 -8.67 8.39
C ARG A 80 -5.36 -9.26 7.03
N HIS A 81 -4.84 -8.45 6.11
CA HIS A 81 -4.47 -8.90 4.76
C HIS A 81 -3.53 -10.12 4.70
N ALA A 82 -2.60 -10.25 5.66
CA ALA A 82 -1.68 -11.38 5.71
C ALA A 82 -2.40 -12.73 5.87
N TYR A 83 -3.47 -12.76 6.67
CA TYR A 83 -4.31 -13.94 6.85
C TYR A 83 -4.96 -14.37 5.53
N TYR A 84 -5.53 -13.43 4.77
CA TYR A 84 -6.16 -13.74 3.48
C TYR A 84 -5.14 -14.15 2.42
N ARG A 85 -3.95 -13.54 2.41
CA ARG A 85 -2.84 -13.97 1.52
C ARG A 85 -2.45 -15.42 1.79
N GLU A 86 -2.27 -15.78 3.05
CA GLU A 86 -1.94 -17.16 3.47
C GLU A 86 -3.04 -18.13 3.04
N LYS A 87 -4.31 -17.84 3.36
CA LYS A 87 -5.45 -18.69 2.97
C LYS A 87 -5.58 -18.92 1.48
N ILE A 88 -5.37 -17.86 0.68
CA ILE A 88 -5.39 -17.97 -0.78
C ILE A 88 -4.24 -18.85 -1.27
N CYS A 89 -3.02 -18.64 -0.78
CA CYS A 89 -1.88 -19.47 -1.18
C CYS A 89 -2.10 -20.94 -0.82
N ASP A 90 -2.65 -21.22 0.37
CA ASP A 90 -2.97 -22.58 0.81
C ASP A 90 -4.06 -23.24 -0.05
N TYR A 91 -5.11 -22.50 -0.37
CA TYR A 91 -6.17 -22.98 -1.25
C TYR A 91 -5.63 -23.32 -2.64
N MET A 92 -4.80 -22.43 -3.20
CA MET A 92 -4.18 -22.67 -4.51
C MET A 92 -3.27 -23.90 -4.49
N ARG A 93 -2.47 -24.09 -3.43
CA ARG A 93 -1.64 -25.31 -3.28
C ARG A 93 -2.49 -26.57 -3.24
N ALA A 94 -3.58 -26.56 -2.48
CA ALA A 94 -4.47 -27.70 -2.34
C ALA A 94 -5.21 -28.04 -3.65
N ASN A 95 -5.42 -27.06 -4.52
CA ASN A 95 -6.16 -27.19 -5.76
C ASN A 95 -5.29 -26.86 -6.99
N ARG A 96 -3.99 -27.21 -6.94
CA ARG A 96 -3.00 -26.89 -7.99
C ARG A 96 -3.49 -27.08 -9.43
N PRO A 97 -4.17 -28.20 -9.80
CA PRO A 97 -4.62 -28.41 -11.17
C PRO A 97 -5.57 -27.32 -11.72
N ASP A 98 -6.29 -26.61 -10.84
CA ASP A 98 -7.23 -25.56 -11.23
C ASP A 98 -6.52 -24.23 -11.54
N PHE A 99 -5.31 -24.04 -11.02
CA PHE A 99 -4.58 -22.77 -11.09
C PHE A 99 -3.33 -22.84 -11.97
N GLU A 100 -2.60 -23.96 -11.95
CA GLU A 100 -1.37 -24.14 -12.71
C GLU A 100 -1.51 -23.84 -14.22
N PRO A 101 -2.61 -24.17 -14.91
CA PRO A 101 -2.77 -23.81 -16.33
C PRO A 101 -2.76 -22.31 -16.62
N PHE A 102 -3.02 -21.46 -15.60
CA PHE A 102 -3.02 -20.00 -15.73
C PHE A 102 -1.68 -19.36 -15.35
N ILE A 103 -0.72 -20.13 -14.84
CA ILE A 103 0.62 -19.65 -14.47
C ILE A 103 1.58 -19.98 -15.62
N VAL A 104 1.87 -18.98 -16.46
CA VAL A 104 2.61 -19.19 -17.73
C VAL A 104 4.10 -18.84 -17.61
N ASP A 105 4.43 -17.78 -16.85
CA ASP A 105 5.79 -17.21 -16.84
C ASP A 105 6.79 -17.96 -15.95
N GLU A 106 6.30 -18.76 -15.01
CA GLU A 106 7.12 -19.47 -14.03
C GLU A 106 6.46 -20.78 -13.58
N SER A 107 7.20 -21.63 -12.85
CA SER A 107 6.60 -22.82 -12.27
C SER A 107 5.62 -22.45 -11.16
N PHE A 108 4.55 -23.24 -11.01
CA PHE A 108 3.54 -23.03 -9.97
C PHE A 108 4.14 -22.84 -8.57
N ASP A 109 5.15 -23.64 -8.21
CA ASP A 109 5.80 -23.53 -6.91
C ASP A 109 6.59 -22.22 -6.73
N THR A 110 7.16 -21.68 -7.82
CA THR A 110 7.85 -20.37 -7.78
C THR A 110 6.85 -19.24 -7.65
N PHE A 111 5.76 -19.32 -8.41
CA PHE A 111 4.65 -18.40 -8.32
C PHE A 111 4.08 -18.33 -6.90
N ILE A 112 3.73 -19.48 -6.31
CA ILE A 112 3.18 -19.52 -4.94
C ILE A 112 4.18 -19.01 -3.90
N ARG A 113 5.47 -19.33 -4.04
CA ARG A 113 6.51 -18.76 -3.16
C ARG A 113 6.58 -17.25 -3.29
N SER A 114 6.50 -16.70 -4.50
CA SER A 114 6.49 -15.26 -4.75
C SER A 114 5.24 -14.61 -4.14
N LEU A 115 4.07 -15.16 -4.45
CA LEU A 115 2.77 -14.69 -3.97
C LEU A 115 2.64 -14.75 -2.45
N SER A 116 3.29 -15.70 -1.77
CA SER A 116 3.27 -15.79 -0.31
C SER A 116 4.03 -14.66 0.41
N LYS A 117 4.90 -13.93 -0.29
CA LYS A 117 5.68 -12.83 0.31
C LYS A 117 4.81 -11.59 0.52
N ASP A 118 5.05 -10.92 1.64
CA ASP A 118 4.41 -9.63 1.92
C ASP A 118 4.74 -8.61 0.83
N GLY A 119 3.72 -7.85 0.42
CA GLY A 119 3.87 -6.83 -0.61
C GLY A 119 3.96 -7.34 -2.06
N THR A 120 3.85 -8.65 -2.32
CA THR A 120 3.71 -9.16 -3.69
C THR A 120 2.29 -8.91 -4.21
N PHE A 121 2.14 -8.24 -5.35
CA PHE A 121 0.84 -8.02 -5.97
C PHE A 121 0.15 -9.37 -6.29
N GLY A 122 -1.14 -9.47 -5.97
CA GLY A 122 -1.98 -10.57 -6.41
C GLY A 122 -2.79 -10.19 -7.65
N GLY A 123 -3.23 -11.18 -8.42
CA GLY A 123 -4.01 -11.03 -9.64
C GLY A 123 -5.36 -11.73 -9.61
N ASN A 124 -5.83 -12.11 -10.79
CA ASN A 124 -7.14 -12.75 -10.98
C ASN A 124 -7.21 -14.14 -10.36
N GLU A 125 -6.09 -14.87 -10.34
CA GLU A 125 -5.97 -16.17 -9.69
C GLU A 125 -6.27 -16.08 -8.19
N CYS A 126 -5.88 -14.98 -7.53
CA CYS A 126 -6.21 -14.71 -6.14
C CYS A 126 -7.71 -14.45 -5.95
N LEU A 127 -8.36 -13.73 -6.87
CA LEU A 127 -9.80 -13.49 -6.85
C LEU A 127 -10.59 -14.80 -6.99
N VAL A 128 -10.19 -15.63 -7.96
CA VAL A 128 -10.82 -16.95 -8.17
C VAL A 128 -10.64 -17.81 -6.93
N ALA A 129 -9.43 -17.93 -6.39
CA ALA A 129 -9.16 -18.68 -5.16
C ALA A 129 -9.97 -18.17 -3.97
N PHE A 130 -10.09 -16.85 -3.80
CA PHE A 130 -10.83 -16.23 -2.71
C PHE A 130 -12.35 -16.48 -2.80
N SER A 131 -12.89 -16.66 -4.01
CA SER A 131 -14.32 -16.87 -4.25
C SER A 131 -14.81 -18.31 -4.04
N ARG A 132 -13.91 -19.25 -3.74
CA ARG A 132 -14.20 -20.68 -3.57
C ARG A 132 -14.32 -21.03 -2.09
#